data_AF-A0A3D1U1M4-F1
#
_entry.id   AF-A0A3D1U1M4-F1
#
_cell.length_a   1.000
_cell.length_b   1.000
_cell.length_c   1.000
_cell.angle_alpha   90.00
_cell.angle_beta   90.00
_cell.angle_gamma   90.00
#
_symmetry.space_group_name_H-M   'P 1'
#
loop_
_entity.id
_entity.type
_entity.pdbx_description
1 polymer ?
#
loop_
_entity_poly.entity_id
_entity_poly.type
_entity_poly.pdbx_seq_one_letter_code
_entity_poly.pdbx_strand_id
1 'polypeptide(L)'
;MRSRLKLLDGELQSVEIEGYRAFALSDSVAAMKDASSRGSARLLPGFDAYTVLVGRQIDRLMPGPYKSRIYRKSAWITPALVLDGRFIGIWSHEVRKKVLQVSVEPWVSLSGKVKRGIKKEAERIGEFLGYESGVAYA
;
A
#
# COMPACT_ATOMS: atom_id res chain seq x y z
N MET A 1 -27.28 8.21 -10.15
CA MET A 1 -26.25 7.37 -10.80
C MET A 1 -25.66 8.16 -11.98
N ARG A 2 -24.33 8.35 -12.05
CA ARG A 2 -23.70 9.02 -13.22
C ARG A 2 -23.98 8.20 -14.48
N SER A 3 -24.35 8.84 -15.60
CA SER A 3 -24.89 8.18 -16.81
C SER A 3 -24.07 7.01 -17.35
N ARG A 4 -22.74 7.04 -17.19
CA ARG A 4 -21.85 5.97 -17.66
C ARG A 4 -21.92 4.67 -16.84
N LEU A 5 -22.20 4.74 -15.54
CA LEU A 5 -22.32 3.53 -14.70
C LEU A 5 -23.59 2.73 -15.03
N LYS A 6 -24.62 3.38 -15.58
CA LYS A 6 -25.83 2.69 -16.05
C LYS A 6 -25.58 1.80 -17.27
N LEU A 7 -24.47 2.00 -17.98
CA LEU A 7 -24.11 1.13 -19.12
C LEU A 7 -23.61 -0.24 -18.67
N LEU A 8 -23.28 -0.39 -17.38
CA LEU A 8 -22.81 -1.63 -16.75
C LEU A 8 -23.91 -2.19 -15.82
N ASP A 9 -25.18 -1.99 -16.18
CA ASP A 9 -26.30 -2.50 -15.39
C ASP A 9 -26.28 -4.04 -15.38
N GLY A 10 -26.52 -4.65 -14.23
CA GLY A 10 -26.32 -6.09 -14.01
C GLY A 10 -24.87 -6.53 -13.79
N GLU A 11 -23.87 -5.80 -14.30
CA GLU A 11 -22.44 -6.10 -14.10
C GLU A 11 -21.86 -5.46 -12.83
N LEU A 12 -22.56 -4.46 -12.26
CA LEU A 12 -22.17 -3.79 -11.03
C LEU A 12 -23.08 -4.16 -9.86
N GLN A 13 -22.46 -4.44 -8.72
CA GLN A 13 -23.13 -4.61 -7.44
C GLN A 13 -22.78 -3.46 -6.49
N SER A 14 -23.79 -2.90 -5.82
CA SER A 14 -23.56 -1.97 -4.72
C SER A 14 -23.04 -2.72 -3.50
N VAL A 15 -21.96 -2.21 -2.91
CA VAL A 15 -21.32 -2.79 -1.72
C VAL A 15 -21.19 -1.72 -0.64
N GLU A 16 -21.23 -2.16 0.62
CA GLU A 16 -20.97 -1.32 1.78
C GLU A 16 -19.72 -1.83 2.51
N ILE A 17 -18.75 -0.95 2.72
CA ILE A 17 -17.46 -1.23 3.35
C ILE A 17 -17.33 -0.28 4.53
N GLU A 18 -17.56 -0.75 5.75
CA GLU A 18 -17.43 0.06 6.97
C GLU A 18 -18.19 1.41 6.86
N GLY A 19 -19.46 1.35 6.43
CA GLY A 19 -20.31 2.52 6.20
C GLY A 19 -20.00 3.34 4.93
N TYR A 20 -19.03 2.91 4.11
CA TYR A 20 -18.76 3.50 2.80
C TYR A 20 -19.48 2.73 1.70
N ARG A 21 -20.38 3.41 0.97
CA ARG A 21 -21.03 2.83 -0.20
C ARG A 21 -20.18 2.99 -1.45
N ALA A 22 -19.97 1.88 -2.15
CA ALA A 22 -19.24 1.81 -3.41
C ALA A 22 -19.94 0.87 -4.40
N PHE A 23 -19.36 0.74 -5.59
CA PHE A 23 -19.73 -0.26 -6.58
C PHE A 23 -18.54 -1.17 -6.83
N ALA A 24 -18.82 -2.44 -7.02
CA ALA A 24 -17.87 -3.46 -7.44
C ALA A 24 -18.42 -4.21 -8.66
N LEU A 25 -17.57 -4.87 -9.42
CA LEU A 25 -18.01 -5.84 -10.42
C LEU A 25 -18.69 -7.01 -9.70
N SER A 26 -19.90 -7.36 -10.12
CA SER A 26 -20.74 -8.41 -9.51
C SER A 26 -19.96 -9.72 -9.36
N ASP A 27 -19.26 -10.14 -10.42
CA ASP A 27 -18.50 -11.40 -10.46
C ASP A 27 -17.30 -11.43 -9.50
N SER A 28 -16.79 -10.25 -9.10
CA SER A 28 -15.66 -10.15 -8.18
C SER A 28 -16.08 -10.16 -6.71
N VAL A 29 -17.37 -9.93 -6.39
CA VAL A 29 -17.83 -9.73 -5.01
C VAL A 29 -17.58 -10.95 -4.13
N ALA A 30 -17.81 -12.16 -4.64
CA ALA A 30 -17.55 -13.38 -3.88
C ALA A 30 -16.06 -13.51 -3.51
N ALA A 31 -15.17 -13.38 -4.49
CA ALA A 31 -13.73 -13.44 -4.26
C ALA A 31 -13.22 -12.34 -3.30
N MET A 32 -13.78 -11.13 -3.36
CA MET A 32 -13.41 -10.05 -2.44
C MET A 32 -13.82 -10.32 -0.99
N LYS A 33 -14.94 -11.03 -0.76
CA LYS A 33 -15.35 -11.43 0.59
C LYS A 33 -14.43 -12.47 1.20
N ASP A 34 -13.91 -13.38 0.37
CA ASP A 34 -13.02 -14.46 0.80
C ASP A 34 -11.55 -14.01 0.91
N ALA A 35 -11.19 -12.91 0.23
CA ALA A 35 -9.84 -12.36 0.24
C ALA A 35 -9.42 -11.92 1.66
N SER A 36 -8.21 -12.33 2.07
CA SER A 36 -7.60 -11.89 3.33
C SER A 36 -6.25 -11.23 3.06
N SER A 37 -6.07 -10.02 3.59
CA SER A 37 -4.80 -9.29 3.57
C SER A 37 -4.00 -9.43 4.87
N ARG A 38 -4.46 -10.24 5.84
CA ARG A 38 -3.94 -10.24 7.22
C ARG A 38 -2.46 -10.59 7.31
N GLY A 39 -1.70 -9.71 7.96
CA GLY A 39 -0.26 -9.83 8.19
C GLY A 39 0.61 -9.59 6.94
N SER A 40 0.08 -8.95 5.89
CA SER A 40 0.80 -8.69 4.65
C SER A 40 1.45 -7.31 4.67
N ALA A 41 2.78 -7.29 4.82
CA ALA A 41 3.58 -6.07 4.63
C ALA A 41 3.98 -5.89 3.16
N ARG A 42 3.95 -4.65 2.67
CA ARG A 42 4.38 -4.24 1.33
C ARG A 42 5.23 -2.99 1.37
N LEU A 43 6.34 -3.00 0.65
CA LEU A 43 7.17 -1.83 0.36
C LEU A 43 6.79 -1.30 -1.03
N LEU A 44 5.83 -0.37 -1.07
CA LEU A 44 5.35 0.19 -2.33
C LEU A 44 6.31 1.27 -2.83
N PRO A 45 6.79 1.21 -4.08
CA PRO A 45 7.69 2.23 -4.61
C PRO A 45 7.01 3.60 -4.69
N GLY A 46 7.81 4.63 -4.94
CA GLY A 46 7.27 5.95 -5.26
C GLY A 46 6.35 5.86 -6.48
N PHE A 47 5.25 6.60 -6.47
CA PHE A 47 4.24 6.60 -7.52
C PHE A 47 3.56 5.24 -7.80
N ASP A 48 3.62 4.29 -6.85
CA ASP A 48 2.90 3.02 -6.97
C ASP A 48 1.40 3.25 -7.22
N ALA A 49 0.81 2.44 -8.11
CA ALA A 49 -0.58 2.58 -8.53
C ALA A 49 -1.57 2.51 -7.35
N TYR A 50 -1.29 1.70 -6.33
CA TYR A 50 -2.11 1.64 -5.13
C TYR A 50 -2.13 3.00 -4.41
N THR A 51 -0.95 3.60 -4.24
CA THR A 51 -0.79 4.90 -3.58
C THR A 51 -1.38 6.05 -4.40
N VAL A 52 -1.24 6.00 -5.72
CA VAL A 52 -1.80 7.01 -6.63
C VAL A 52 -3.33 6.93 -6.65
N LEU A 53 -3.91 5.74 -6.78
CA LEU A 53 -5.33 5.55 -7.04
C LEU A 53 -6.21 5.62 -5.79
N VAL A 54 -5.64 5.40 -4.59
CA VAL A 54 -6.37 5.56 -3.33
C VAL A 54 -6.99 6.96 -3.19
N GLY A 55 -6.32 7.98 -3.71
CA GLY A 55 -6.87 9.32 -3.92
C GLY A 55 -7.61 9.88 -2.70
N ARG A 56 -8.92 10.18 -2.86
CA ARG A 56 -9.75 10.79 -1.81
C ARG A 56 -10.09 9.83 -0.66
N GLN A 57 -9.87 8.52 -0.82
CA GLN A 57 -10.14 7.52 0.22
C GLN A 57 -8.95 7.35 1.18
N ILE A 58 -7.84 8.07 0.95
CA ILE A 58 -6.63 7.92 1.76
C ILE A 58 -6.88 8.09 3.25
N ASP A 59 -7.77 8.98 3.67
CA ASP A 59 -8.01 9.27 5.08
C ASP A 59 -8.63 8.04 5.80
N ARG A 60 -9.22 7.08 5.06
CA ARG A 60 -9.69 5.78 5.60
C ARG A 60 -8.57 4.74 5.75
N LEU A 61 -7.52 4.84 4.93
CA LEU A 61 -6.40 3.90 4.88
C LEU A 61 -5.16 4.40 5.62
N MET A 62 -5.16 5.68 6.00
CA MET A 62 -4.08 6.36 6.71
C MET A 62 -4.68 7.37 7.70
N PRO A 63 -5.28 6.92 8.81
CA PRO A 63 -5.73 7.83 9.85
C PRO A 63 -4.51 8.49 10.51
N GLY A 64 -4.46 9.83 10.51
CA GLY A 64 -3.41 10.60 11.19
C GLY A 64 -2.77 11.70 10.33
N PRO A 65 -1.78 12.42 10.88
CA PRO A 65 -1.18 13.61 10.25
C PRO A 65 -0.14 13.30 9.15
N TYR A 66 -0.17 12.09 8.57
CA TYR A 66 0.91 11.57 7.72
C TYR A 66 0.72 11.80 6.21
N LYS A 67 -0.42 12.37 5.78
CA LYS A 67 -0.73 12.63 4.37
C LYS A 67 0.35 13.43 3.66
N SER A 68 0.91 14.43 4.32
CA SER A 68 2.01 15.25 3.80
C SER A 68 3.37 14.53 3.78
N ARG A 69 3.50 13.33 4.36
CA ARG A 69 4.68 12.47 4.19
C ARG A 69 4.60 11.61 2.93
N ILE A 70 3.39 11.21 2.52
CA ILE A 70 3.14 10.45 1.27
C ILE A 70 3.04 11.39 0.06
N TYR A 71 2.16 12.39 0.12
CA TYR A 71 1.90 13.32 -0.98
C TYR A 71 2.64 14.63 -0.71
N ARG A 72 3.79 14.79 -1.37
CA ARG A 72 4.70 15.93 -1.20
C ARG A 72 4.40 17.02 -2.22
N LYS A 73 5.07 18.17 -2.05
CA LYS A 73 5.03 19.27 -3.01
C LYS A 73 5.53 18.80 -4.39
N SER A 74 5.17 19.53 -5.44
CA SER A 74 5.54 19.21 -6.82
C SER A 74 5.09 17.82 -7.29
N ALA A 75 3.90 17.41 -6.82
CA ALA A 75 3.26 16.12 -7.15
C ALA A 75 4.12 14.88 -6.82
N TRP A 76 5.07 15.00 -5.90
CA TRP A 76 5.93 13.89 -5.54
C TRP A 76 5.22 12.90 -4.61
N ILE A 77 5.27 11.60 -4.94
CA ILE A 77 4.68 10.53 -4.14
C ILE A 77 5.80 9.68 -3.54
N THR A 78 5.91 9.73 -2.21
CA THR A 78 6.93 9.01 -1.43
C THR A 78 6.66 7.50 -1.43
N PRO A 79 7.69 6.64 -1.48
CA PRO A 79 7.53 5.21 -1.27
C PRO A 79 6.89 4.90 0.10
N ALA A 80 5.93 3.99 0.11
CA ALA A 80 5.05 3.76 1.24
C ALA A 80 5.23 2.36 1.84
N LEU A 81 5.21 2.28 3.18
CA LEU A 81 5.06 1.02 3.89
C LEU A 81 3.57 0.77 4.15
N VAL A 82 3.06 -0.35 3.64
CA VAL A 82 1.66 -0.77 3.81
C VAL A 82 1.59 -2.08 4.60
N LEU A 83 0.69 -2.14 5.57
CA LEU A 83 0.32 -3.36 6.31
C LEU A 83 -1.18 -3.57 6.20
N ASP A 84 -1.58 -4.73 5.70
CA ASP A 84 -2.99 -5.16 5.58
C ASP A 84 -3.84 -4.13 4.81
N GLY A 85 -3.23 -3.44 3.83
CA GLY A 85 -3.86 -2.39 3.03
C GLY A 85 -3.88 -1.00 3.68
N ARG A 86 -3.25 -0.80 4.85
CA ARG A 86 -3.16 0.50 5.51
C ARG A 86 -1.75 1.06 5.47
N PHE A 87 -1.62 2.36 5.26
CA PHE A 87 -0.34 3.05 5.28
C PHE A 87 0.13 3.17 6.73
N ILE A 88 1.30 2.62 7.02
CA ILE A 88 1.86 2.57 8.37
C ILE A 88 3.27 3.15 8.46
N GLY A 89 3.77 3.74 7.37
CA GLY A 89 5.10 4.33 7.32
C GLY A 89 5.51 4.71 5.91
N ILE A 90 6.75 5.18 5.80
CA ILE A 90 7.45 5.38 4.53
C ILE A 90 8.72 4.55 4.52
N TRP A 91 9.29 4.40 3.33
CA TRP A 91 10.60 3.81 3.19
C TRP A 91 11.41 4.51 2.10
N SER A 92 12.71 4.25 2.11
CA SER A 92 13.63 4.65 1.05
C SER A 92 14.66 3.55 0.87
N HIS A 93 15.43 3.63 -0.21
CA HIS A 93 16.60 2.79 -0.38
C HIS A 93 17.76 3.54 -0.99
N GLU A 94 18.94 3.00 -0.78
CA GLU A 94 20.18 3.40 -1.43
C GLU A 94 21.08 2.17 -1.59
N VAL A 95 21.92 2.17 -2.62
CA VAL A 95 22.93 1.11 -2.78
C VAL A 95 24.23 1.59 -2.15
N ARG A 96 24.71 0.87 -1.12
CA ARG A 96 26.00 1.14 -0.47
C ARG A 96 26.86 -0.11 -0.48
N LYS A 97 28.10 0.01 -0.95
CA LYS A 97 29.07 -1.11 -1.01
C LYS A 97 28.46 -2.39 -1.62
N LYS A 98 27.68 -2.24 -2.72
CA LYS A 98 26.96 -3.31 -3.42
C LYS A 98 25.82 -4.00 -2.63
N VAL A 99 25.32 -3.35 -1.58
CA VAL A 99 24.16 -3.82 -0.81
C VAL A 99 23.05 -2.77 -0.90
N LEU A 100 21.82 -3.20 -1.18
CA LEU A 100 20.63 -2.39 -1.10
C LEU A 100 20.27 -2.16 0.38
N GLN A 101 20.51 -0.95 0.87
CA GLN A 101 20.06 -0.56 2.19
C GLN A 101 18.64 0.00 2.09
N VAL A 102 17.70 -0.70 2.71
CA VAL A 102 16.30 -0.28 2.84
C VAL A 102 16.10 0.37 4.20
N SER A 103 15.71 1.63 4.21
CA SER A 103 15.42 2.40 5.42
C SER A 103 13.91 2.54 5.59
N VAL A 104 13.38 2.13 6.74
CA VAL A 104 11.94 2.13 7.03
C VAL A 104 11.66 3.06 8.21
N GLU A 105 10.71 3.98 8.02
CA GLU A 105 10.21 4.87 9.07
C GLU A 105 8.75 4.49 9.38
N PRO A 106 8.50 3.63 10.37
CA PRO A 106 7.15 3.25 10.75
C PRO A 106 6.51 4.30 11.65
N TRP A 107 5.21 4.51 11.50
CA TRP A 107 4.40 5.37 12.38
C TRP A 107 3.74 4.61 13.52
N VAL A 108 3.84 3.27 13.49
CA VAL A 108 3.26 2.36 14.48
C VAL A 108 4.29 1.33 14.92
N SER A 109 4.08 0.74 16.10
CA SER A 109 4.93 -0.35 16.57
C SER A 109 4.79 -1.58 15.67
N LEU A 110 5.93 -2.14 15.24
CA LEU A 110 5.98 -3.30 14.36
C LEU A 110 6.25 -4.59 15.15
N SER A 111 5.35 -5.57 15.01
CA SER A 111 5.59 -6.91 15.55
C SER A 111 6.74 -7.62 14.82
N GLY A 112 7.34 -8.63 15.46
CA GLY A 112 8.39 -9.44 14.82
C GLY A 112 7.92 -10.11 13.52
N LYS A 113 6.63 -10.47 13.42
CA LYS A 113 6.04 -11.02 12.18
C LYS A 113 6.04 -9.98 11.06
N VAL A 114 5.66 -8.74 11.36
CA VAL A 114 5.65 -7.65 10.38
C VAL A 114 7.07 -7.30 9.94
N LYS A 115 8.03 -7.22 10.87
CA LYS A 115 9.45 -6.99 10.53
C LYS A 115 10.01 -8.07 9.59
N ARG A 116 9.68 -9.35 9.82
CA ARG A 116 10.04 -10.44 8.88
C ARG A 116 9.40 -10.26 7.51
N GLY A 117 8.15 -9.82 7.45
CA GLY A 117 7.47 -9.50 6.20
C GLY A 117 8.19 -8.39 5.43
N ILE A 118 8.54 -7.30 6.11
CA ILE A 118 9.31 -6.18 5.53
C ILE A 118 10.68 -6.66 5.02
N LYS A 119 11.37 -7.52 5.77
CA LYS A 119 12.65 -8.09 5.32
C LYS A 119 12.49 -8.87 4.01
N LYS A 120 11.45 -9.71 3.90
CA LYS A 120 11.16 -10.42 2.65
C LYS A 120 10.88 -9.48 1.49
N GLU A 121 10.16 -8.38 1.72
CA GLU A 121 9.94 -7.36 0.68
C GLU A 121 11.25 -6.71 0.22
N ALA A 122 12.13 -6.37 1.17
CA ALA A 122 13.45 -5.81 0.85
C ALA A 122 14.32 -6.81 0.07
N GLU A 123 14.30 -8.09 0.44
CA GLU A 123 14.99 -9.17 -0.28
C GLU A 123 14.49 -9.28 -1.72
N ARG A 124 13.17 -9.28 -1.94
CA ARG A 124 12.59 -9.30 -3.30
C ARG A 124 13.02 -8.10 -4.15
N ILE A 125 13.09 -6.90 -3.55
CA ILE A 125 13.55 -5.69 -4.26
C ILE A 125 15.04 -5.79 -4.54
N GLY A 126 15.83 -6.29 -3.59
CA GLY A 126 17.27 -6.55 -3.77
C GLY A 126 17.51 -7.51 -4.93
N GLU A 127 16.85 -8.66 -4.94
CA GLU A 127 16.91 -9.65 -6.02
C GLU A 127 16.56 -9.03 -7.38
N PHE A 128 15.48 -8.25 -7.44
CA PHE A 128 15.08 -7.56 -8.67
C PHE A 128 16.13 -6.58 -9.17
N LEU A 129 16.82 -5.87 -8.26
CA LEU A 129 17.86 -4.89 -8.60
C LEU A 129 19.28 -5.50 -8.69
N GLY A 130 19.45 -6.80 -8.41
CA GLY A 130 20.74 -7.48 -8.45
C GLY A 130 21.65 -7.22 -7.24
N TYR A 131 21.07 -6.93 -6.07
CA TYR A 131 21.81 -6.67 -4.83
C TYR A 131 21.31 -7.54 -3.67
N GLU A 132 22.22 -7.89 -2.76
CA GLU A 132 21.80 -8.29 -1.41
C GLU A 132 21.10 -7.10 -0.73
N SER A 133 20.19 -7.39 0.20
CA SER A 133 19.42 -6.34 0.90
C SER A 133 19.61 -6.39 2.42
N GLY A 134 19.60 -5.21 3.04
CA GLY A 134 19.53 -5.03 4.48
C GLY A 134 18.42 -4.05 4.85
N VAL A 135 17.79 -4.24 6.01
CA VAL A 135 16.73 -3.35 6.50
C VAL A 135 17.19 -2.63 7.76
N ALA A 136 17.06 -1.31 7.76
CA ALA A 136 17.21 -0.45 8.91
C ALA A 136 15.87 0.20 9.27
N TYR A 137 15.65 0.43 10.56
CA TYR A 137 14.46 1.13 11.07
C TYR A 137 14.91 2.44 11.71
N ALA A 138 14.24 3.53 11.35
CA ALA A 138 14.41 4.86 11.95
C ALA A 138 13.33 5.13 12.99
#